data_AF-A0A7M7PXD0-F1
#
_entry.id   AF-A0A7M7PXD0-F1
#
_cell.length_a   1.000
_cell.length_b   1.000
_cell.length_c   1.000
_cell.angle_alpha   90.00
_cell.angle_beta   90.00
_cell.angle_gamma   90.00
#
_symmetry.space_group_name_H-M   'P 1'
#
loop_
_entity.id
_entity.type
_entity.pdbx_description
1 polymer ?
#
loop_
_entity_poly.entity_id
_entity_poly.type
_entity_poly.pdbx_seq_one_letter_code
_entity_poly.pdbx_strand_id
1 'polypeptide(L)'
;MERQRVAEELHKPARRRYKRRKYDIRGIDETWQADLVEMIPYSKENKDFHYLLTVIDIFSKYAWAVPVKSKSEFSKQGSYKWLNILPNLLKVYNSRKHRTTGIEPKNVNQANEREVKRRFPNEKSPAKKTKFKVGDKVRISKIKNVFEKGYTPNWSTEIFTITPVIKTNPITYHLKDYYDKPVSGGFYEIEIHKTLFPEIYLVEKVLKKSGKRVFVKWLGFSDEHNSWINKNEIL
;
A
#
# COMPACT_ATOMS: atom_id res chain seq x y z
N MET A 1 15.36 -28.46 14.79
CA MET A 1 15.43 -28.42 13.31
C MET A 1 14.35 -27.52 12.71
N GLU A 2 13.09 -27.63 13.17
CA GLU A 2 11.98 -26.80 12.64
C GLU A 2 12.11 -25.30 12.92
N ARG A 3 12.50 -24.89 14.14
CA ARG A 3 12.67 -23.46 14.47
C ARG A 3 13.59 -22.71 13.49
N GLN A 4 14.71 -23.33 13.13
CA GLN A 4 15.68 -22.74 12.21
C GLN A 4 15.09 -22.58 10.81
N ARG A 5 14.36 -23.58 10.32
CA ARG A 5 13.69 -23.52 9.01
C ARG A 5 12.57 -22.49 8.96
N VAL A 6 11.82 -22.32 10.05
CA VAL A 6 10.82 -21.23 10.18
C VAL A 6 11.52 -19.88 10.14
N ALA A 7 12.62 -19.71 10.87
CA ALA A 7 13.40 -18.48 10.84
C ALA A 7 13.95 -18.19 9.43
N GLU A 8 14.47 -19.20 8.73
CA GLU A 8 14.93 -19.08 7.35
C GLU A 8 13.79 -18.65 6.42
N GLU A 9 12.59 -19.23 6.55
CA GLU A 9 11.40 -18.83 5.78
C GLU A 9 11.05 -17.36 6.01
N LEU A 10 11.01 -16.92 7.27
CA LEU A 10 10.68 -15.55 7.66
C LEU A 10 11.69 -14.52 7.14
N HIS A 11 12.96 -14.90 6.95
CA HIS A 11 14.03 -14.04 6.47
C HIS A 11 14.25 -14.10 4.96
N LYS A 12 13.54 -14.98 4.22
CA LYS A 12 13.61 -15.02 2.75
C LYS A 12 13.42 -13.62 2.15
N PRO A 13 14.14 -13.26 1.08
CA PRO A 13 14.02 -11.93 0.48
C PRO A 13 12.60 -11.71 -0.07
N ALA A 14 11.98 -10.59 0.31
CA ALA A 14 10.70 -10.14 -0.23
C ALA A 14 10.94 -9.06 -1.29
N ARG A 15 10.46 -9.28 -2.51
CA ARG A 15 10.67 -8.34 -3.63
C ARG A 15 9.80 -7.09 -3.43
N ARG A 16 10.44 -5.92 -3.45
CA ARG A 16 9.77 -4.62 -3.21
C ARG A 16 9.31 -3.89 -4.47
N ARG A 17 10.02 -4.08 -5.59
CA ARG A 17 9.72 -3.45 -6.87
C ARG A 17 9.08 -4.45 -7.81
N TYR A 18 7.81 -4.26 -8.11
CA TYR A 18 7.03 -5.12 -8.99
C TYR A 18 5.92 -4.31 -9.69
N LYS A 19 5.42 -4.87 -10.79
CA LYS A 19 4.27 -4.30 -11.49
C LYS A 19 3.05 -4.37 -10.57
N ARG A 20 2.36 -3.25 -10.43
CA ARG A 20 1.05 -3.15 -9.77
C ARG A 20 -0.02 -2.88 -10.81
N ARG A 21 -1.28 -3.01 -10.41
CA ARG A 21 -2.41 -2.61 -11.24
C ARG A 21 -2.23 -1.15 -11.65
N LYS A 22 -2.34 -0.89 -12.95
CA LYS A 22 -2.37 0.48 -13.47
C LYS A 22 -3.71 1.11 -13.15
N TYR A 23 -3.74 2.42 -13.00
CA TYR A 23 -4.97 3.20 -12.90
C TYR A 23 -5.82 3.02 -14.16
N ASP A 24 -7.13 2.93 -14.00
CA ASP A 24 -8.08 2.86 -15.12
C ASP A 24 -8.25 4.27 -15.71
N ILE A 25 -7.96 4.43 -17.01
CA ILE A 25 -7.92 5.71 -17.72
C ILE A 25 -9.08 5.74 -18.71
N ARG A 26 -10.20 6.32 -18.29
CA ARG A 26 -11.42 6.33 -19.09
C ARG A 26 -11.54 7.57 -19.96
N GLY A 27 -11.36 8.73 -19.37
CA GLY A 27 -11.53 10.02 -20.02
C GLY A 27 -11.18 11.16 -19.09
N ILE A 28 -11.38 12.38 -19.57
CA ILE A 28 -11.23 13.60 -18.77
C ILE A 28 -12.26 13.57 -17.63
N ASP A 29 -11.85 13.96 -16.43
CA ASP A 29 -12.70 14.07 -15.24
C ASP A 29 -13.33 12.77 -14.72
N GLU A 30 -12.85 11.62 -15.20
CA GLU A 30 -13.31 10.30 -14.73
C GLU A 30 -12.55 9.81 -13.50
N THR A 31 -11.24 10.08 -13.43
CA THR A 31 -10.39 9.62 -12.32
C THR A 31 -9.43 10.72 -11.91
N TRP A 32 -9.57 11.20 -10.68
CA TRP A 32 -8.68 12.20 -10.10
C TRP A 32 -7.77 11.56 -9.05
N GLN A 33 -6.52 12.00 -9.02
CA GLN A 33 -5.60 11.69 -7.93
C GLN A 33 -5.49 12.92 -7.03
N ALA A 34 -5.72 12.73 -5.74
CA ALA A 34 -5.52 13.76 -4.73
C ALA A 34 -4.46 13.32 -3.73
N ASP A 35 -3.59 14.24 -3.33
CA ASP A 35 -2.60 14.01 -2.29
C ASP A 35 -2.44 15.27 -1.43
N LEU A 36 -2.07 15.08 -0.17
CA LEU A 36 -1.91 16.15 0.81
C LEU A 36 -0.44 16.26 1.21
N VAL A 37 0.21 17.33 0.77
CA VAL A 37 1.60 17.61 1.13
C VAL A 37 1.63 18.27 2.50
N GLU A 38 2.39 17.70 3.43
CA GLU A 38 2.58 18.28 4.77
C GLU A 38 3.60 19.42 4.74
N MET A 39 3.16 20.59 5.19
CA MET A 39 3.92 21.84 5.26
C MET A 39 3.97 22.39 6.70
N ILE A 40 3.71 21.53 7.69
CA ILE A 40 3.61 21.88 9.12
C ILE A 40 4.83 22.68 9.62
N PRO A 41 6.09 22.32 9.31
CA PRO A 41 7.25 23.07 9.81
C PRO A 41 7.27 24.53 9.37
N TYR A 42 6.60 24.84 8.25
CA TYR A 42 6.55 26.17 7.65
C TYR A 42 5.25 26.91 7.99
N SER A 43 4.40 26.38 8.87
CA SER A 43 3.07 26.94 9.14
C SER A 43 3.11 28.40 9.59
N LYS A 44 4.13 28.79 10.38
CA LYS A 44 4.34 30.17 10.84
C LYS A 44 4.59 31.13 9.67
N GLU A 45 5.34 30.70 8.67
CA GLU A 45 5.58 31.46 7.43
C GLU A 45 4.40 31.38 6.45
N ASN A 46 3.54 30.37 6.65
CA ASN A 46 2.41 30.05 5.79
C ASN A 46 1.06 30.49 6.38
N LYS A 47 1.03 31.39 7.37
CA LYS A 47 -0.22 31.87 8.01
C LYS A 47 -1.12 30.73 8.51
N ASP A 48 -0.49 29.76 9.17
CA ASP A 48 -1.10 28.56 9.76
C ASP A 48 -1.69 27.59 8.74
N PHE A 49 -1.26 27.68 7.47
CA PHE A 49 -1.50 26.61 6.51
C PHE A 49 -0.48 25.50 6.73
N HIS A 50 -0.98 24.36 7.18
CA HIS A 50 -0.17 23.21 7.53
C HIS A 50 -0.03 22.22 6.37
N TYR A 51 -0.86 22.35 5.32
CA TYR A 51 -0.89 21.40 4.21
C TYR A 51 -1.16 22.07 2.85
N LEU A 52 -0.81 21.36 1.79
CA LEU A 52 -1.15 21.71 0.41
C LEU A 52 -1.84 20.51 -0.25
N LEU A 53 -3.14 20.66 -0.53
CA LEU A 53 -3.90 19.68 -1.29
C LEU A 53 -3.53 19.81 -2.76
N THR A 54 -3.06 18.74 -3.36
CA THR A 54 -2.78 18.64 -4.80
C THR A 54 -3.80 17.71 -5.43
N VAL A 55 -4.37 18.13 -6.55
CA VAL A 55 -5.36 17.34 -7.30
C VAL A 55 -4.90 17.30 -8.74
N ILE A 56 -4.89 16.11 -9.34
CA ILE A 56 -4.47 15.91 -10.73
C ILE A 56 -5.54 15.08 -11.42
N ASP A 57 -6.09 15.59 -12.52
CA ASP A 57 -6.86 14.76 -13.44
C ASP A 57 -5.91 13.80 -14.14
N ILE A 58 -6.12 12.50 -13.95
CA ILE A 58 -5.19 11.47 -14.40
C ILE A 58 -5.16 11.39 -15.92
N PHE A 59 -6.23 11.78 -16.61
CA PHE A 59 -6.27 11.75 -18.07
C PHE A 59 -5.53 12.95 -18.68
N SER A 60 -5.98 14.17 -18.39
CA SER A 60 -5.37 15.39 -18.96
C SER A 60 -3.99 15.69 -18.38
N LYS A 61 -3.69 15.15 -17.19
CA LYS A 61 -2.57 15.53 -16.33
C LYS A 61 -2.65 16.97 -15.85
N TYR A 62 -3.83 17.59 -15.91
CA TYR A 62 -4.03 18.93 -15.40
C TYR A 62 -3.93 18.91 -13.88
N ALA A 63 -3.12 19.80 -13.31
CA ALA A 63 -2.90 19.87 -11.88
C ALA A 63 -3.52 21.14 -11.28
N TRP A 64 -4.12 20.96 -10.11
CA TRP A 64 -4.53 22.01 -9.19
C TRP A 64 -3.82 21.82 -7.86
N ALA A 65 -3.64 22.92 -7.13
CA ALA A 65 -3.10 22.88 -5.78
C ALA A 65 -3.77 23.97 -4.93
N VAL A 66 -4.20 23.59 -3.72
CA VAL A 66 -4.96 24.44 -2.80
C VAL A 66 -4.37 24.29 -1.39
N PRO A 67 -3.94 25.38 -0.75
CA PRO A 67 -3.46 25.33 0.63
C PRO A 67 -4.62 25.00 1.59
N VAL A 68 -4.39 24.16 2.59
CA VAL A 68 -5.38 23.90 3.68
C VAL A 68 -4.73 23.94 5.07
N LYS A 69 -5.49 24.43 6.06
CA LYS A 69 -5.00 24.59 7.44
C LYS A 69 -5.06 23.28 8.23
N SER A 70 -6.09 22.47 8.00
CA SER A 70 -6.24 21.19 8.68
C SER A 70 -6.52 20.08 7.67
N LYS A 71 -6.47 18.82 8.13
CA LYS A 71 -6.86 17.66 7.33
C LYS A 71 -8.38 17.58 7.10
N SER A 72 -9.18 18.42 7.76
CA SER A 72 -10.65 18.37 7.76
C SER A 72 -11.33 19.58 7.09
N GLU A 73 -10.61 20.67 6.81
CA GLU A 73 -11.20 21.90 6.28
C GLU A 73 -10.94 22.10 4.79
N PHE A 74 -12.02 22.38 4.05
CA PHE A 74 -11.97 22.95 2.70
C PHE A 74 -12.34 24.43 2.76
N SER A 75 -11.48 25.25 2.16
CA SER A 75 -11.62 26.68 1.80
C SER A 75 -11.32 27.76 2.87
N LYS A 76 -10.38 28.66 2.50
CA LYS A 76 -10.43 30.13 2.68
C LYS A 76 -9.32 30.78 1.83
N GLN A 77 -9.67 31.81 1.06
CA GLN A 77 -8.75 32.59 0.21
C GLN A 77 -7.91 33.58 1.03
N GLY A 78 -6.65 33.78 0.66
CA GLY A 78 -5.73 34.78 1.21
C GLY A 78 -4.51 34.99 0.30
N SER A 79 -3.59 35.92 0.64
CA SER A 79 -2.33 36.17 -0.10
C SER A 79 -1.09 35.77 0.73
N TYR A 80 -0.05 35.19 0.10
CA TYR A 80 1.04 34.53 0.84
C TYR A 80 2.35 34.35 0.03
N LYS A 81 3.50 34.19 0.69
CA LYS A 81 4.83 34.21 0.06
C LYS A 81 5.05 33.16 -1.04
N TRP A 82 4.67 31.89 -0.82
CA TRP A 82 4.70 30.87 -1.87
C TRP A 82 3.36 30.72 -2.62
N LEU A 83 2.24 31.14 -2.02
CA LEU A 83 0.95 31.14 -2.73
C LEU A 83 0.90 32.21 -3.81
N ASN A 84 1.76 33.23 -3.74
CA ASN A 84 1.97 34.17 -4.82
C ASN A 84 2.68 33.51 -6.02
N ILE A 85 3.57 32.53 -5.78
CA ILE A 85 4.24 31.79 -6.87
C ILE A 85 3.46 30.54 -7.30
N LEU A 86 2.55 30.01 -6.48
CA LEU A 86 1.79 28.80 -6.79
C LEU A 86 0.99 28.91 -8.10
N PRO A 87 0.26 30.01 -8.39
CA PRO A 87 -0.38 30.21 -9.69
C PRO A 87 0.63 30.15 -10.84
N ASN A 88 1.82 30.73 -10.66
CA ASN A 88 2.86 30.70 -11.68
C ASN A 88 3.42 29.27 -11.87
N LEU A 89 3.65 28.53 -10.78
CA LEU A 89 4.10 27.14 -10.83
C LEU A 89 3.09 26.24 -11.53
N LEU A 90 1.80 26.37 -11.20
CA LEU A 90 0.72 25.64 -11.86
C LEU A 90 0.62 26.03 -13.35
N LYS A 91 0.76 27.32 -13.67
CA LYS A 91 0.79 27.79 -15.06
C LYS A 91 1.95 27.17 -15.84
N VAL A 92 3.15 27.14 -15.26
CA VAL A 92 4.33 26.51 -15.87
C VAL A 92 4.12 25.01 -16.05
N TYR A 93 3.63 24.32 -15.02
CA TYR A 93 3.35 22.89 -15.07
C TYR A 93 2.32 22.55 -16.17
N ASN A 94 1.16 23.21 -16.15
CA ASN A 94 0.06 22.96 -17.09
C ASN A 94 0.36 23.44 -18.53
N SER A 95 1.40 24.25 -18.71
CA SER A 95 1.91 24.69 -20.02
C SER A 95 3.09 23.86 -20.54
N ARG A 96 3.56 22.86 -19.78
CA ARG A 96 4.64 21.98 -20.24
C ARG A 96 4.05 20.73 -20.86
N LYS A 97 4.51 20.37 -22.08
CA LYS A 97 4.11 19.12 -22.72
C LYS A 97 4.42 17.93 -21.81
N HIS A 98 3.39 17.16 -21.47
CA HIS A 98 3.55 16.00 -20.61
C HIS A 98 3.96 14.76 -21.44
N ARG A 99 4.91 13.96 -20.94
CA ARG A 99 5.50 12.83 -21.69
C ARG A 99 4.46 11.81 -22.18
N THR A 100 3.48 11.48 -21.34
CA THR A 100 2.46 10.47 -21.67
C THR A 100 1.43 10.97 -22.66
N THR A 101 0.90 12.18 -22.48
CA THR A 101 -0.16 12.73 -23.32
C THR A 101 0.42 13.38 -24.58
N GLY A 102 1.69 13.77 -24.58
CA GLY A 102 2.34 14.53 -25.65
C GLY A 102 1.82 15.96 -25.83
N ILE A 103 0.85 16.36 -25.03
CA ILE A 103 0.15 17.65 -25.08
C ILE A 103 0.36 18.36 -23.74
N GLU A 104 0.31 19.69 -23.76
CA GLU A 104 0.27 20.51 -22.54
C GLU A 104 -1.05 20.24 -21.82
N PRO A 105 -1.05 19.95 -20.50
CA PRO A 105 -2.28 19.63 -19.78
C PRO A 105 -3.43 20.62 -19.99
N LYS A 106 -3.14 21.93 -20.03
CA LYS A 106 -4.16 22.97 -20.28
C LYS A 106 -4.83 22.90 -21.66
N ASN A 107 -4.21 22.21 -22.63
CA ASN A 107 -4.71 22.08 -24.00
C ASN A 107 -5.42 20.73 -24.23
N VAL A 108 -5.53 19.87 -23.21
CA VAL A 108 -6.32 18.63 -23.30
C VAL A 108 -7.79 18.97 -23.06
N ASN A 109 -8.67 18.55 -23.97
CA ASN A 109 -10.10 18.81 -23.92
C ASN A 109 -10.88 17.69 -24.62
N GLN A 110 -12.21 17.74 -24.54
CA GLN A 110 -13.07 16.69 -25.11
C GLN A 110 -12.86 16.47 -26.62
N ALA A 111 -12.48 17.52 -27.37
CA ALA A 111 -12.27 17.40 -28.82
C ALA A 111 -11.03 16.55 -29.16
N ASN A 112 -9.96 16.62 -28.37
CA ASN A 112 -8.74 15.83 -28.59
C ASN A 112 -8.61 14.59 -27.70
N GLU A 113 -9.62 14.31 -26.88
CA GLU A 113 -9.63 13.18 -25.94
C GLU A 113 -9.31 11.85 -26.62
N ARG A 114 -9.91 11.58 -27.80
CA ARG A 114 -9.66 10.34 -28.54
C ARG A 114 -8.20 10.18 -28.96
N GLU A 115 -7.54 11.27 -29.36
CA GLU A 115 -6.12 11.25 -29.73
C GLU A 115 -5.25 11.02 -28.50
N VAL A 116 -5.51 11.76 -27.42
CA VAL A 116 -4.79 11.64 -26.14
C VAL A 116 -4.92 10.23 -25.58
N LYS A 117 -6.14 9.64 -25.64
CA LYS A 117 -6.42 8.29 -25.17
C LYS A 117 -5.56 7.23 -25.88
N ARG A 118 -5.28 7.40 -27.18
CA ARG A 118 -4.44 6.48 -27.96
C ARG A 118 -2.98 6.46 -27.53
N ARG A 119 -2.50 7.51 -26.84
CA ARG A 119 -1.11 7.60 -26.36
C ARG A 119 -0.90 6.88 -25.04
N PHE A 120 -1.96 6.55 -24.31
CA PHE A 120 -1.85 5.75 -23.10
C PHE A 120 -1.56 4.28 -23.44
N PRO A 121 -0.71 3.61 -22.66
CA PRO A 121 -0.33 2.23 -22.94
C PRO A 121 -1.51 1.27 -22.72
N ASN A 122 -2.07 0.76 -23.81
CA ASN A 122 -3.04 -0.34 -23.80
C ASN A 122 -2.31 -1.68 -23.73
N GLU A 123 -1.86 -2.07 -22.53
CA GLU A 123 -1.29 -3.40 -22.33
C GLU A 123 -2.40 -4.45 -22.20
N LYS A 124 -2.74 -5.11 -23.31
CA LYS A 124 -3.35 -6.44 -23.24
C LYS A 124 -2.30 -7.39 -22.69
N SER A 125 -2.30 -7.62 -21.37
CA SER A 125 -1.43 -8.65 -20.80
C SER A 125 -2.11 -10.00 -21.00
N PRO A 126 -1.36 -11.05 -21.40
CA PRO A 126 -1.91 -12.39 -21.49
C PRO A 126 -2.46 -12.82 -20.12
N ALA A 127 -3.51 -13.63 -20.14
CA ALA A 127 -4.09 -14.18 -18.91
C ALA A 127 -3.01 -14.98 -18.16
N LYS A 128 -2.53 -14.43 -17.04
CA LYS A 128 -1.55 -15.11 -16.20
C LYS A 128 -2.25 -16.26 -15.47
N LYS A 129 -1.57 -17.42 -15.35
CA LYS A 129 -2.04 -18.50 -14.48
C LYS A 129 -1.88 -18.09 -13.01
N THR A 130 -2.84 -18.48 -12.17
CA THR A 130 -2.80 -18.24 -10.72
C THR A 130 -1.73 -19.14 -10.09
N LYS A 131 -0.83 -18.56 -9.30
CA LYS A 131 0.23 -19.30 -8.59
C LYS A 131 -0.29 -20.03 -7.36
N PHE A 132 -1.26 -19.43 -6.67
CA PHE A 132 -1.84 -19.96 -5.44
C PHE A 132 -3.33 -20.28 -5.64
N LYS A 133 -3.87 -21.11 -4.75
CA LYS A 133 -5.27 -21.57 -4.77
C LYS A 133 -5.99 -21.16 -3.49
N VAL A 134 -7.31 -21.11 -3.55
CA VAL A 134 -8.17 -20.93 -2.37
C VAL A 134 -7.83 -21.99 -1.33
N GLY A 135 -7.67 -21.59 -0.07
CA GLY A 135 -7.29 -22.47 1.03
C GLY A 135 -5.79 -22.60 1.29
N ASP A 136 -4.92 -22.11 0.39
CA ASP A 136 -3.47 -22.11 0.65
C ASP A 136 -3.15 -21.26 1.89
N LYS A 137 -2.30 -21.82 2.78
CA LYS A 137 -1.75 -21.12 3.94
C LYS A 137 -0.52 -20.33 3.53
N VAL A 138 -0.50 -19.04 3.85
CA VAL A 138 0.48 -18.09 3.34
C VAL A 138 0.92 -17.08 4.39
N ARG A 139 2.09 -16.47 4.17
CA ARG A 139 2.60 -15.30 4.89
C ARG A 139 2.62 -14.11 3.94
N ILE A 140 2.47 -12.91 4.48
CA ILE A 140 2.54 -11.67 3.70
C ILE A 140 3.86 -10.94 3.93
N SER A 141 4.34 -10.23 2.91
CA SER A 141 5.57 -9.44 3.04
C SER A 141 5.36 -8.28 4.03
N LYS A 142 6.23 -8.14 5.03
CA LYS A 142 6.19 -7.00 5.97
C LYS A 142 6.65 -5.73 5.28
N ILE A 143 5.94 -4.62 5.43
CA ILE A 143 6.45 -3.31 5.03
C ILE A 143 7.55 -2.95 6.03
N LYS A 144 8.76 -2.73 5.53
CA LYS A 144 9.88 -2.32 6.39
C LYS A 144 10.10 -0.82 6.33
N ASN A 145 10.29 -0.21 7.48
CA ASN A 145 10.67 1.21 7.56
C ASN A 145 12.15 1.37 7.18
N VAL A 146 12.53 2.57 6.73
CA VAL A 146 13.91 2.88 6.29
C VAL A 146 14.96 2.59 7.39
N PHE A 147 14.57 2.76 8.65
CA PHE A 147 15.42 2.56 9.82
C PHE A 147 15.34 1.13 10.41
N GLU A 148 14.60 0.24 9.77
CA GLU A 148 14.39 -1.10 10.31
C GLU A 148 15.62 -1.99 10.06
N LYS A 149 16.09 -2.64 11.12
CA LYS A 149 17.36 -3.38 11.11
C LYS A 149 17.27 -4.63 10.22
N GLY A 150 18.39 -4.97 9.57
CA GLY A 150 18.45 -6.07 8.58
C GLY A 150 18.06 -7.45 9.11
N TYR A 151 18.24 -7.71 10.40
CA TYR A 151 17.87 -8.97 11.05
C TYR A 151 16.37 -9.11 11.36
N THR A 152 15.54 -8.13 11.00
CA THR A 152 14.08 -8.27 11.13
C THR A 152 13.54 -9.20 10.04
N PRO A 153 12.51 -10.02 10.33
CA PRO A 153 11.81 -10.81 9.33
C PRO A 153 11.30 -9.98 8.14
N ASN A 154 11.35 -10.55 6.94
CA ASN A 154 10.76 -9.98 5.72
C ASN A 154 9.30 -10.40 5.53
N TRP A 155 8.89 -11.52 6.14
CA TRP A 155 7.54 -12.09 6.06
C TRP A 155 6.84 -12.06 7.42
N SER A 156 5.50 -12.05 7.41
CA SER A 156 4.67 -12.03 8.61
C SER A 156 4.88 -13.30 9.46
N THR A 157 4.86 -13.14 10.78
CA THR A 157 4.79 -14.26 11.72
C THR A 157 3.40 -14.88 11.77
N GLU A 158 2.38 -14.05 11.53
CA GLU A 158 1.01 -14.48 11.29
C GLU A 158 0.87 -15.21 9.95
N ILE A 159 -0.02 -16.22 9.94
CA ILE A 159 -0.34 -17.07 8.80
C ILE A 159 -1.77 -16.76 8.37
N PHE A 160 -1.95 -16.54 7.09
CA PHE A 160 -3.23 -16.20 6.47
C PHE A 160 -3.69 -17.32 5.55
N THR A 161 -4.98 -17.34 5.26
CA THR A 161 -5.57 -18.29 4.30
C THR A 161 -6.06 -17.53 3.07
N ILE A 162 -5.73 -18.03 1.88
CA ILE A 162 -6.24 -17.45 0.63
C ILE A 162 -7.75 -17.68 0.52
N THR A 163 -8.48 -16.59 0.28
CA THR A 163 -9.92 -16.56 0.00
C THR A 163 -10.14 -16.36 -1.51
N PRO A 164 -11.01 -15.49 -2.08
CA PRO A 164 -11.16 -15.47 -3.53
C PRO A 164 -9.89 -14.96 -4.24
N VAL A 165 -9.59 -15.60 -5.37
CA VAL A 165 -8.55 -15.17 -6.31
C VAL A 165 -9.20 -14.36 -7.42
N ILE A 166 -8.88 -13.07 -7.52
CA ILE A 166 -9.42 -12.18 -8.54
C ILE A 166 -8.43 -12.10 -9.70
N LYS A 167 -8.90 -12.45 -10.91
CA LYS A 167 -8.12 -12.43 -12.16
C LYS A 167 -7.95 -11.00 -12.71
N THR A 168 -7.45 -10.12 -11.87
CA THR A 168 -6.98 -8.78 -12.21
C THR A 168 -5.61 -8.85 -12.92
N ASN A 169 -5.11 -7.72 -13.42
CA ASN A 169 -3.77 -7.64 -14.01
C ASN A 169 -2.91 -6.60 -13.25
N PRO A 170 -1.94 -7.03 -12.43
CA PRO A 170 -1.62 -8.41 -12.04
C PRO A 170 -2.65 -9.03 -11.09
N ILE A 171 -2.72 -10.37 -11.03
CA ILE A 171 -3.65 -11.15 -10.18
C ILE A 171 -3.59 -10.69 -8.72
N THR A 172 -4.77 -10.56 -8.12
CA THR A 172 -4.95 -10.14 -6.74
C THR A 172 -5.60 -11.26 -5.93
N TYR A 173 -5.09 -11.50 -4.73
CA TYR A 173 -5.57 -12.48 -3.78
C TYR A 173 -6.16 -11.76 -2.57
N HIS A 174 -7.31 -12.21 -2.11
CA HIS A 174 -7.82 -11.84 -0.78
C HIS A 174 -7.38 -12.87 0.24
N LEU A 175 -7.24 -12.42 1.48
CA LEU A 175 -6.76 -13.22 2.59
C LEU A 175 -7.74 -13.11 3.76
N LYS A 176 -7.75 -14.13 4.62
CA LYS A 176 -8.35 -14.09 5.94
C LYS A 176 -7.34 -14.49 7.00
N ASP A 177 -7.49 -13.93 8.20
CA ASP A 177 -6.65 -14.24 9.36
C ASP A 177 -7.00 -15.61 9.99
N TYR A 178 -6.43 -15.88 11.15
CA TYR A 178 -6.67 -17.12 11.90
C TYR A 178 -8.12 -17.25 12.41
N TYR A 179 -8.81 -16.14 12.65
CA TYR A 179 -10.22 -16.12 13.09
C TYR A 179 -11.20 -16.04 11.92
N ASP A 180 -10.74 -16.37 10.72
CA ASP A 180 -11.50 -16.25 9.49
C ASP A 180 -11.98 -14.82 9.17
N LYS A 181 -11.40 -13.78 9.80
CA LYS A 181 -11.73 -12.39 9.50
C LYS A 181 -11.02 -11.96 8.21
N PRO A 182 -11.70 -11.27 7.30
CA PRO A 182 -11.09 -10.81 6.07
C PRO A 182 -10.01 -9.78 6.35
N VAL A 183 -8.85 -9.96 5.73
CA VAL A 183 -7.77 -8.96 5.75
C VAL A 183 -8.13 -7.88 4.73
N SER A 184 -8.07 -6.62 5.16
CA SER A 184 -8.39 -5.48 4.30
C SER A 184 -7.41 -5.38 3.12
N GLY A 185 -7.97 -5.10 1.94
CA GLY A 185 -7.22 -4.94 0.70
C GLY A 185 -7.04 -6.24 -0.09
N GLY A 186 -6.28 -6.13 -1.18
CA GLY A 186 -5.94 -7.24 -2.05
C GLY A 186 -4.43 -7.30 -2.26
N PHE A 187 -3.90 -8.51 -2.24
CA PHE A 187 -2.46 -8.78 -2.25
C PHE A 187 -2.02 -9.32 -3.60
N TYR A 188 -0.89 -8.84 -4.11
CA TYR A 188 -0.28 -9.40 -5.31
C TYR A 188 0.49 -10.68 -4.98
N GLU A 189 0.67 -11.53 -5.99
CA GLU A 189 1.46 -12.77 -5.88
C GLU A 189 2.84 -12.58 -5.23
N ILE A 190 3.47 -11.42 -5.45
CA ILE A 190 4.82 -11.10 -4.96
C ILE A 190 4.83 -10.74 -3.46
N GLU A 191 3.68 -10.31 -2.93
CA GLU A 191 3.50 -9.95 -1.52
C GLU A 191 3.14 -11.18 -0.67
N ILE A 192 3.04 -12.37 -1.29
CA ILE A 192 2.55 -13.60 -0.66
C ILE A 192 3.61 -14.70 -0.78
N HIS A 193 3.86 -15.39 0.33
CA HIS A 193 4.71 -16.58 0.41
C HIS A 193 3.91 -17.76 0.94
N LYS A 194 3.83 -18.86 0.20
CA LYS A 194 3.23 -20.10 0.73
C LYS A 194 4.13 -20.67 1.83
N THR A 195 3.56 -20.85 3.02
CA THR A 195 4.29 -21.36 4.20
C THR A 195 4.44 -22.87 4.12
N LEU A 196 5.61 -23.38 4.51
CA LEU A 196 5.81 -24.81 4.74
C LEU A 196 5.34 -25.22 6.15
N PHE A 197 5.02 -24.25 7.00
CA PHE A 197 4.73 -24.43 8.42
C PHE A 197 3.37 -23.78 8.75
N PRO A 198 2.24 -24.37 8.31
CA PRO A 198 0.90 -23.79 8.50
C PRO A 198 0.42 -23.79 9.95
N GLU A 199 0.93 -24.69 10.78
CA GLU A 199 0.49 -24.89 12.18
C GLU A 199 1.51 -24.37 13.21
N ILE A 200 2.60 -23.72 12.77
CA ILE A 200 3.66 -23.25 13.68
C ILE A 200 3.55 -21.75 13.90
N TYR A 201 3.30 -21.38 15.17
CA TYR A 201 3.26 -20.01 15.65
C TYR A 201 4.42 -19.74 16.61
N LEU A 202 5.03 -18.56 16.50
CA LEU A 202 6.18 -18.19 17.31
C LEU A 202 5.73 -17.57 18.64
N VAL A 203 6.33 -18.02 19.74
CA VAL A 203 6.15 -17.42 21.06
C VAL A 203 7.07 -16.20 21.17
N GLU A 204 6.52 -15.05 21.53
CA GLU A 204 7.28 -13.83 21.85
C GLU A 204 7.82 -13.92 23.27
N LYS A 205 6.94 -14.23 24.23
CA LYS A 205 7.29 -14.28 25.64
C LYS A 205 6.39 -15.22 26.42
N VAL A 206 6.95 -15.91 27.42
CA VAL A 206 6.16 -16.61 28.44
C VAL A 206 5.77 -15.60 29.53
N LEU A 207 4.48 -15.42 29.73
CA LEU A 207 3.92 -14.46 30.69
C LEU A 207 3.74 -15.08 32.08
N LYS A 208 3.24 -16.33 32.15
CA LYS A 208 3.01 -17.06 33.41
C LYS A 208 3.35 -18.55 33.25
N LYS A 209 3.66 -19.23 34.35
CA LYS A 209 3.90 -20.67 34.40
C LYS A 209 3.02 -21.29 35.49
N SER A 210 2.38 -22.42 35.21
CA SER A 210 1.59 -23.16 36.19
C SER A 210 1.66 -24.66 35.89
N GLY A 211 2.38 -25.40 36.74
CA GLY A 211 2.61 -26.84 36.56
C GLY A 211 3.21 -27.17 35.19
N LYS A 212 2.48 -27.99 34.40
CA LYS A 212 2.88 -28.43 33.06
C LYS A 212 2.45 -27.47 31.94
N ARG A 213 1.82 -26.34 32.26
CA ARG A 213 1.33 -25.35 31.28
C ARG A 213 2.02 -24.01 31.43
N VAL A 214 2.03 -23.25 30.35
CA VAL A 214 2.61 -21.91 30.27
C VAL A 214 1.67 -20.98 29.51
N PHE A 215 1.48 -19.76 30.03
CA PHE A 215 0.69 -18.71 29.41
C PHE A 215 1.60 -17.87 28.53
N VAL A 216 1.35 -17.82 27.23
CA VAL A 216 2.27 -17.23 26.25
C VAL A 216 1.68 -16.01 25.56
N LYS A 217 2.56 -15.07 25.24
CA LYS A 217 2.36 -14.01 24.27
C LYS A 217 2.84 -14.50 22.91
N TRP A 218 1.95 -14.54 21.92
CA TRP A 218 2.30 -14.94 20.56
C TRP A 218 2.90 -13.77 19.77
N LEU A 219 3.97 -14.04 19.04
CA LEU A 219 4.72 -13.03 18.30
C LEU A 219 3.92 -12.50 17.12
N GLY A 220 3.60 -11.22 17.16
CA GLY A 220 2.85 -10.53 16.12
C GLY A 220 1.32 -10.57 16.28
N PHE A 221 0.82 -11.08 17.41
CA PHE A 221 -0.61 -11.10 17.73
C PHE A 221 -0.96 -10.08 18.83
N SER A 222 -2.23 -9.72 18.98
CA SER A 222 -2.70 -8.87 20.10
C SER A 222 -2.69 -9.64 21.42
N ASP A 223 -2.84 -8.95 22.55
CA ASP A 223 -2.90 -9.61 23.87
C ASP A 223 -4.15 -10.48 24.06
N GLU A 224 -5.17 -10.28 23.22
CA GLU A 224 -6.39 -11.08 23.18
C GLU A 224 -6.13 -12.54 22.80
N HIS A 225 -5.00 -12.80 22.14
CA HIS A 225 -4.62 -14.14 21.68
C HIS A 225 -3.78 -14.90 22.70
N ASN A 226 -3.42 -14.25 23.82
CA ASN A 226 -2.59 -14.89 24.84
C ASN A 226 -3.31 -16.12 25.40
N SER A 227 -2.64 -17.27 25.40
CA SER A 227 -3.28 -18.54 25.73
C SER A 227 -2.36 -19.45 26.54
N TRP A 228 -2.97 -20.40 27.23
CA TRP A 228 -2.25 -21.46 27.94
C TRP A 228 -1.95 -22.61 26.99
N ILE A 229 -0.68 -22.99 26.88
CA ILE A 229 -0.21 -24.14 26.11
C ILE A 229 0.53 -25.13 27.00
N ASN A 230 0.69 -26.37 26.54
CA ASN A 230 1.50 -27.34 27.27
C ASN A 230 2.98 -27.02 27.10
N LYS A 231 3.78 -27.21 28.16
CA LYS A 231 5.22 -26.92 28.11
C LYS A 231 5.95 -27.73 27.02
N ASN A 232 5.42 -28.90 26.67
CA ASN A 232 5.97 -29.79 25.66
C ASN A 232 5.65 -29.33 24.21
N GLU A 233 4.70 -28.41 24.02
CA GLU A 233 4.34 -27.83 22.72
C GLU A 233 5.25 -26.66 22.35
N ILE A 234 6.03 -26.14 23.30
CA ILE A 234 7.10 -25.19 23.00
C ILE A 234 8.26 -25.98 22.40
N LEU A 235 8.25 -26.09 21.08
CA LEU A 235 9.43 -26.39 20.27
C LEU A 235 10.52 -25.42 20.66
#